data_AF-A0A926VEC1-F1
#
_entry.id   AF-A0A926VEC1-F1
#
_cell.length_a   1.000
_cell.length_b   1.000
_cell.length_c   1.000
_cell.angle_alpha   90.00
_cell.angle_beta   90.00
_cell.angle_gamma   90.00
#
_symmetry.space_group_name_H-M   'P 1'
#
loop_
_entity.id
_entity.type
_entity.pdbx_description
1 polymer ?
#
loop_
_entity_poly.entity_id
_entity_poly.type
_entity_poly.pdbx_seq_one_letter_code
_entity_poly.pdbx_strand_id
1 'polypeptide(L)'
;MKTTNHSRFTSGNLNSLSFNKIVGSVEPQRNPTNPSLALSFVKANQPTLLLYNLICLVGKLLTFTAFSATLALLPWQVSSLAQNRTSCNFYGCYPVGGGCNQFGCWRTPTGSCNPYGCTEYGTCTPYGCPSSPTTGYPPNSTGFCPNTYTGSVLVEFVARGDDWGNVWINGREVFQPRTFDRRKTVYLCPGAHRIIITGITKLEVWASGYLDIGRTNIVRIAFSKYGGVQVSGDPYAWLADDSNDPFDVWER
;
A
#
# COMPACT_ATOMS: atom_id res chain seq x y z
N MET A 1 29.51 -16.00 -51.65
CA MET A 1 28.78 -14.72 -51.76
C MET A 1 27.54 -14.78 -50.87
N LYS A 2 27.59 -14.13 -49.69
CA LYS A 2 26.41 -13.72 -48.92
C LYS A 2 26.87 -12.63 -47.97
N THR A 3 26.46 -11.40 -48.26
CA THR A 3 26.91 -10.17 -47.60
C THR A 3 26.15 -9.94 -46.29
N THR A 4 26.93 -9.57 -45.29
CA THR A 4 26.58 -9.08 -43.96
C THR A 4 25.89 -7.72 -44.04
N ASN A 5 24.87 -7.46 -43.21
CA ASN A 5 24.41 -6.11 -42.90
C ASN A 5 24.39 -5.92 -41.37
N HIS A 6 25.29 -5.07 -40.89
CA HIS A 6 25.34 -4.55 -39.53
C HIS A 6 24.56 -3.23 -39.47
N SER A 7 23.49 -3.18 -38.69
CA SER A 7 22.80 -1.94 -38.35
C SER A 7 23.49 -1.28 -37.17
N ARG A 8 24.12 -0.13 -37.41
CA ARG A 8 24.80 0.73 -36.44
C ARG A 8 23.76 1.67 -35.81
N PHE A 9 23.45 1.49 -34.52
CA PHE A 9 22.67 2.47 -33.76
C PHE A 9 23.61 3.56 -33.23
N THR A 10 23.39 4.79 -33.67
CA THR A 10 24.05 6.00 -33.19
C THR A 10 23.40 6.48 -31.88
N SER A 11 24.23 6.69 -30.86
CA SER A 11 23.86 7.30 -29.58
C SER A 11 23.46 8.76 -29.77
N GLY A 12 22.18 9.06 -29.53
CA GLY A 12 21.66 10.43 -29.43
C GLY A 12 22.05 11.05 -28.09
N ASN A 13 22.85 12.09 -28.16
CA ASN A 13 23.30 12.95 -27.09
C ASN A 13 22.15 13.92 -26.72
N LEU A 14 21.59 13.82 -25.51
CA LEU A 14 20.62 14.78 -24.98
C LEU A 14 21.23 15.52 -23.78
N ASN A 15 21.77 16.67 -24.14
CA ASN A 15 21.89 17.92 -23.39
C ASN A 15 21.38 17.93 -21.94
N SER A 16 22.37 18.04 -21.05
CA SER A 16 22.40 18.84 -19.82
C SER A 16 21.36 19.96 -19.77
N LEU A 17 20.31 19.77 -18.96
CA LEU A 17 19.50 20.87 -18.42
C LEU A 17 20.05 21.23 -17.04
N SER A 18 20.83 22.31 -17.01
CA SER A 18 21.29 23.00 -15.80
C SER A 18 20.10 23.63 -15.09
N PHE A 19 19.72 23.10 -13.92
CA PHE A 19 18.81 23.79 -13.01
C PHE A 19 19.56 24.87 -12.24
N ASN A 20 19.19 26.12 -12.50
CA ASN A 20 19.66 27.28 -11.74
C ASN A 20 19.21 27.16 -10.27
N LYS A 21 20.22 27.12 -9.40
CA LYS A 21 20.11 27.22 -7.94
C LYS A 21 19.73 28.65 -7.58
N ILE A 22 18.44 28.93 -7.34
CA ILE A 22 18.01 30.18 -6.73
C ILE A 22 18.25 30.06 -5.22
N VAL A 23 19.40 30.58 -4.77
CA VAL A 23 19.66 30.87 -3.36
C VAL A 23 19.02 32.22 -3.05
N GLY A 24 17.81 32.20 -2.51
CA GLY A 24 17.16 33.35 -1.90
C GLY A 24 17.20 33.21 -0.38
N SER A 25 18.32 33.57 0.23
CA SER A 25 18.44 33.76 1.68
C SER A 25 17.88 35.14 2.02
N VAL A 26 16.64 35.20 2.50
CA VAL A 26 16.08 36.41 3.12
C VAL A 26 15.95 36.14 4.62
N GLU A 27 16.91 36.71 5.33
CA GLU A 27 16.99 36.76 6.78
C GLU A 27 16.07 37.87 7.29
N PRO A 28 15.10 37.60 8.18
CA PRO A 28 14.37 38.67 8.82
C PRO A 28 15.22 39.24 9.97
N GLN A 29 15.73 40.45 9.74
CA GLN A 29 16.30 41.34 10.74
C GLN A 29 15.38 41.45 11.97
N ARG A 30 15.82 40.94 13.11
CA ARG A 30 15.28 41.27 14.43
C ARG A 30 15.68 42.70 14.78
N ASN A 31 14.71 43.59 14.90
CA ASN A 31 14.89 44.90 15.53
C ASN A 31 14.43 44.81 17.00
N PRO A 32 15.27 45.13 18.01
CA PRO A 32 14.88 45.12 19.40
C PRO A 32 14.79 46.55 19.96
N THR A 33 13.58 47.06 20.20
CA THR A 33 13.35 48.17 21.14
C THR A 33 11.92 48.14 21.70
N ASN A 34 11.81 47.67 22.95
CA ASN A 34 11.03 48.16 24.12
C ASN A 34 9.97 49.29 23.94
N PRO A 35 9.10 49.55 24.96
CA PRO A 35 8.25 48.64 25.75
C PRO A 35 6.81 49.22 25.93
N SER A 36 5.95 48.49 26.64
CA SER A 36 4.84 49.01 27.46
C SER A 36 3.78 49.92 26.83
N LEU A 37 2.61 49.36 26.45
CA LEU A 37 1.32 50.02 26.71
C LEU A 37 0.24 48.98 27.01
N ALA A 38 -0.35 49.15 28.20
CA ALA A 38 -1.57 48.52 28.64
C ALA A 38 -2.74 48.88 27.72
N LEU A 39 -3.71 47.98 27.53
CA LEU A 39 -5.12 48.36 27.46
C LEU A 39 -6.06 47.15 27.66
N SER A 40 -6.83 47.25 28.75
CA SER A 40 -8.25 46.94 28.90
C SER A 40 -8.83 45.60 28.43
N PHE A 41 -9.31 44.87 29.43
CA PHE A 41 -10.42 43.92 29.40
C PHE A 41 -11.60 44.37 28.53
N VAL A 42 -12.04 43.51 27.60
CA VAL A 42 -13.44 43.44 27.17
C VAL A 42 -13.94 42.04 27.45
N LYS A 43 -14.75 41.94 28.50
CA LYS A 43 -15.50 40.76 28.91
C LYS A 43 -16.67 40.58 27.93
N ALA A 44 -16.49 39.75 26.91
CA ALA A 44 -17.58 39.35 26.03
C ALA A 44 -18.47 38.33 26.76
N ASN A 45 -19.62 38.82 27.19
CA ASN A 45 -20.72 38.07 27.79
C ASN A 45 -21.52 37.44 26.64
N GLN A 46 -21.52 36.12 26.49
CA GLN A 46 -22.46 35.42 25.61
C GLN A 46 -23.11 34.24 26.33
N PRO A 47 -24.41 34.33 26.69
CA PRO A 47 -25.21 33.20 27.11
C PRO A 47 -26.28 32.89 26.06
N THR A 48 -25.92 32.26 24.93
CA THR A 48 -26.93 31.79 23.95
C THR A 48 -26.45 30.54 23.22
N LEU A 49 -26.29 29.42 23.92
CA LEU A 49 -26.01 28.12 23.28
C LEU A 49 -26.75 26.95 23.97
N LEU A 50 -27.92 27.21 24.55
CA LEU A 50 -28.77 26.17 25.16
C LEU A 50 -30.04 25.82 24.34
N LEU A 51 -30.25 26.43 23.17
CA LEU A 51 -31.46 26.17 22.35
C LEU A 51 -31.22 25.29 21.12
N TYR A 52 -29.98 25.00 20.72
CA TYR A 52 -29.71 24.17 19.54
C TYR A 52 -29.68 22.66 19.79
N ASN A 53 -29.56 22.21 21.05
CA ASN A 53 -29.55 20.78 21.37
C ASN A 53 -30.94 20.15 21.56
N LEU A 54 -32.02 20.92 21.64
CA LEU A 54 -33.37 20.36 21.80
C LEU A 54 -34.05 20.04 20.44
N ILE A 55 -33.65 20.70 19.35
CA ILE A 55 -34.25 20.49 18.03
C ILE A 55 -33.70 19.24 17.32
N CYS A 56 -32.48 18.81 17.63
CA CYS A 56 -31.93 17.57 17.05
C CYS A 56 -32.46 16.27 17.69
N LEU A 57 -33.05 16.32 18.89
CA LEU A 57 -33.55 15.12 19.56
C LEU A 57 -34.96 14.70 19.10
N VAL A 58 -35.78 15.66 18.64
CA VAL A 58 -37.17 15.38 18.20
C VAL A 58 -37.21 14.91 16.74
N GLY A 59 -36.23 15.28 15.91
CA GLY A 59 -36.17 14.87 14.50
C GLY A 59 -35.76 13.42 14.25
N LYS A 60 -35.20 12.72 15.24
CA LYS A 60 -34.76 11.32 15.11
C LYS A 60 -35.80 10.27 15.47
N LEU A 61 -36.98 10.66 15.96
CA LEU A 61 -38.00 9.72 16.44
C LEU A 61 -39.17 9.50 15.47
N LEU A 62 -39.19 10.13 14.29
CA LEU A 62 -40.36 10.12 13.39
C LEU A 62 -40.11 9.62 11.95
N THR A 63 -39.02 8.91 11.69
CA THR A 63 -38.79 8.30 10.35
C THR A 63 -38.45 6.81 10.43
N PHE A 64 -39.16 6.08 11.30
CA PHE A 64 -39.00 4.62 11.46
C PHE A 64 -40.34 3.87 11.31
N THR A 65 -41.13 4.20 10.29
CA THR A 65 -42.21 3.31 9.85
C THR A 65 -42.41 3.47 8.35
N ALA A 66 -42.44 2.33 7.65
CA ALA A 66 -42.72 2.15 6.22
C ALA A 66 -41.53 2.30 5.27
N PHE A 67 -40.71 1.25 5.19
CA PHE A 67 -40.39 0.70 3.87
C PHE A 67 -40.64 -0.80 3.89
N SER A 68 -41.81 -1.13 3.36
CA SER A 68 -42.31 -2.48 3.14
C SER A 68 -41.42 -3.25 2.18
N ALA A 69 -41.16 -4.48 2.57
CA ALA A 69 -40.95 -5.66 1.74
C ALA A 69 -41.39 -5.52 0.27
N THR A 70 -40.45 -5.36 -0.66
CA THR A 70 -40.49 -5.97 -2.01
C THR A 70 -39.21 -5.65 -2.77
N LEU A 71 -38.29 -6.62 -2.89
CA LEU A 71 -37.30 -6.77 -3.96
C LEU A 71 -36.74 -8.19 -3.79
N ALA A 72 -37.44 -9.16 -4.37
CA ALA A 72 -37.14 -9.69 -5.69
C ALA A 72 -35.89 -10.57 -5.64
N LEU A 73 -36.19 -11.86 -5.61
CA LEU A 73 -35.31 -12.98 -5.85
C LEU A 73 -34.57 -12.77 -7.19
N LEU A 74 -33.39 -12.17 -7.16
CA LEU A 74 -32.43 -12.28 -8.25
C LEU A 74 -31.52 -13.47 -7.92
N PRO A 75 -31.50 -14.54 -8.75
CA PRO A 75 -30.52 -15.59 -8.59
C PRO A 75 -29.14 -14.97 -8.79
N TRP A 76 -28.34 -15.03 -7.72
CA TRP A 76 -26.92 -14.71 -7.74
C TRP A 76 -26.24 -15.60 -8.79
N GLN A 77 -26.11 -15.09 -10.01
CA GLN A 77 -25.12 -15.62 -10.95
C GLN A 77 -23.76 -15.10 -10.49
N VAL A 78 -23.20 -15.77 -9.48
CA VAL A 78 -21.76 -15.78 -9.24
C VAL A 78 -21.11 -16.23 -10.54
N SER A 79 -20.64 -15.26 -11.31
CA SER A 79 -19.74 -15.48 -12.43
C SER A 79 -18.38 -15.84 -11.84
N SER A 80 -18.28 -16.98 -11.17
CA SER A 80 -17.02 -17.69 -11.08
C SER A 80 -16.74 -18.19 -12.50
N LEU A 81 -15.95 -17.42 -13.24
CA LEU A 81 -15.04 -18.03 -14.21
C LEU A 81 -14.15 -18.96 -13.40
N ALA A 82 -14.67 -20.15 -13.13
CA ALA A 82 -13.97 -21.30 -12.61
C ALA A 82 -12.97 -21.70 -13.70
N GLN A 83 -11.89 -20.93 -13.78
CA GLN A 83 -10.67 -21.37 -14.40
C GLN A 83 -10.34 -22.73 -13.79
N ASN A 84 -10.23 -23.71 -14.67
CA ASN A 84 -9.90 -25.12 -14.50
C ASN A 84 -8.72 -25.34 -13.53
N ARG A 85 -8.95 -25.15 -12.23
CA ARG A 85 -7.98 -25.29 -11.14
C ARG A 85 -8.27 -26.62 -10.46
N THR A 86 -7.26 -27.49 -10.45
CA THR A 86 -7.41 -28.89 -10.04
C THR A 86 -7.28 -29.09 -8.54
N SER A 87 -6.62 -28.17 -7.81
CA SER A 87 -6.63 -28.11 -6.33
C SER A 87 -6.03 -26.78 -5.82
N CYS A 88 -6.33 -26.44 -4.57
CA CYS A 88 -5.86 -25.23 -3.88
C CYS A 88 -5.44 -25.52 -2.44
N ASN A 89 -4.45 -24.79 -1.93
CA ASN A 89 -4.11 -24.71 -0.50
C ASN A 89 -3.93 -23.23 -0.08
N PHE A 90 -3.40 -22.98 1.11
CA PHE A 90 -3.16 -21.62 1.61
C PHE A 90 -2.06 -20.86 0.84
N TYR A 91 -1.22 -21.55 0.06
CA TYR A 91 -0.28 -20.98 -0.90
C TYR A 91 -0.88 -20.86 -2.30
N GLY A 92 -2.20 -20.92 -2.45
CA GLY A 92 -2.91 -20.68 -3.70
C GLY A 92 -3.32 -21.94 -4.47
N CYS A 93 -3.61 -21.74 -5.75
CA CYS A 93 -4.12 -22.76 -6.64
C CYS A 93 -3.22 -22.90 -7.87
N TYR A 94 -3.28 -24.07 -8.49
CA TYR A 94 -2.54 -24.36 -9.73
C TYR A 94 -3.48 -24.74 -10.90
N PRO A 95 -3.08 -24.42 -12.15
CA PRO A 95 -3.77 -24.88 -13.35
C PRO A 95 -3.47 -26.36 -13.63
N VAL A 96 -4.19 -26.96 -14.59
CA VAL A 96 -3.89 -28.31 -15.09
C VAL A 96 -2.41 -28.44 -15.48
N GLY A 97 -1.71 -29.41 -14.91
CA GLY A 97 -0.26 -29.63 -15.08
C GLY A 97 0.60 -29.12 -13.93
N GLY A 98 0.04 -28.33 -13.00
CA GLY A 98 0.70 -27.93 -11.76
C GLY A 98 0.41 -28.88 -10.58
N GLY A 99 0.78 -28.43 -9.38
CA GLY A 99 0.44 -29.12 -8.14
C GLY A 99 0.73 -28.29 -6.89
N CYS A 100 0.40 -28.86 -5.72
CA CYS A 100 0.69 -28.26 -4.41
C CYS A 100 1.12 -29.30 -3.38
N ASN A 101 1.89 -28.87 -2.39
CA ASN A 101 2.12 -29.59 -1.14
C ASN A 101 1.88 -28.63 0.06
N GLN A 102 2.23 -29.03 1.29
CA GLN A 102 2.08 -28.17 2.47
C GLN A 102 3.10 -27.01 2.58
N PHE A 103 3.96 -26.81 1.58
CA PHE A 103 5.02 -25.79 1.54
C PHE A 103 4.91 -24.84 0.33
N GLY A 104 4.00 -25.11 -0.61
CA GLY A 104 3.83 -24.27 -1.78
C GLY A 104 3.02 -24.93 -2.88
N CYS A 105 2.97 -24.25 -4.02
CA CYS A 105 2.39 -24.73 -5.26
C CYS A 105 3.29 -24.38 -6.44
N TRP A 106 3.23 -25.19 -7.50
CA TRP A 106 3.82 -24.88 -8.80
C TRP A 106 2.73 -24.86 -9.87
N ARG A 107 2.96 -24.07 -10.91
CA ARG A 107 1.95 -23.74 -11.94
C ARG A 107 2.34 -24.19 -13.33
N THR A 108 3.60 -24.56 -13.55
CA THR A 108 4.09 -25.00 -14.86
C THR A 108 4.02 -26.53 -15.00
N PRO A 109 3.82 -27.08 -16.22
CA PRO A 109 3.94 -28.52 -16.46
C PRO A 109 5.34 -29.09 -16.21
N THR A 110 6.36 -28.24 -16.17
CA THR A 110 7.76 -28.61 -15.95
C THR A 110 8.20 -28.46 -14.49
N GLY A 111 7.34 -27.95 -13.62
CA GLY A 111 7.61 -27.83 -12.19
C GLY A 111 7.35 -29.13 -11.44
N SER A 112 7.76 -29.15 -10.17
CA SER A 112 7.56 -30.30 -9.28
C SER A 112 7.58 -29.89 -7.81
N CYS A 113 7.13 -30.78 -6.92
CA CYS A 113 7.33 -30.64 -5.47
C CYS A 113 7.99 -31.89 -4.89
N ASN A 114 8.61 -31.70 -3.72
CA ASN A 114 9.00 -32.76 -2.79
C ASN A 114 8.43 -32.43 -1.39
N PRO A 115 8.71 -33.18 -0.31
CA PRO A 115 8.26 -32.83 1.04
C PRO A 115 8.89 -31.57 1.65
N TYR A 116 9.76 -30.85 0.95
CA TYR A 116 10.45 -29.66 1.47
C TYR A 116 10.07 -28.37 0.73
N GLY A 117 9.39 -28.47 -0.41
CA GLY A 117 9.03 -27.30 -1.21
C GLY A 117 8.59 -27.67 -2.62
N CYS A 118 8.44 -26.64 -3.45
CA CYS A 118 8.02 -26.73 -4.83
C CYS A 118 8.88 -25.81 -5.70
N THR A 119 9.07 -26.18 -6.96
CA THR A 119 9.74 -25.36 -7.98
C THR A 119 8.85 -25.19 -9.21
N GLU A 120 8.91 -24.00 -9.82
CA GLU A 120 8.27 -23.73 -11.12
C GLU A 120 9.10 -24.28 -12.28
N TYR A 121 10.33 -24.74 -12.04
CA TYR A 121 11.23 -25.24 -13.08
C TYR A 121 12.03 -26.46 -12.59
N GLY A 122 11.91 -27.56 -13.34
CA GLY A 122 12.72 -28.76 -13.16
C GLY A 122 12.20 -29.69 -12.06
N THR A 123 13.03 -30.68 -11.74
CA THR A 123 12.68 -31.77 -10.83
C THR A 123 13.28 -31.53 -9.45
N CYS A 124 12.47 -31.62 -8.40
CA CYS A 124 12.95 -31.64 -7.03
C CYS A 124 13.69 -32.94 -6.74
N THR A 125 14.77 -32.85 -5.97
CA THR A 125 15.47 -34.02 -5.42
C THR A 125 14.86 -34.40 -4.05
N PRO A 126 15.19 -35.57 -3.46
CA PRO A 126 14.81 -35.87 -2.09
C PRO A 126 15.34 -34.86 -1.05
N TYR A 127 16.38 -34.10 -1.37
CA TYR A 127 17.01 -33.13 -0.44
C TYR A 127 16.48 -31.70 -0.58
N GLY A 128 15.71 -31.42 -1.62
CA GLY A 128 15.27 -30.07 -1.92
C GLY A 128 14.90 -29.86 -3.38
N CYS A 129 14.17 -28.81 -3.64
CA CYS A 129 13.93 -28.33 -4.99
C CYS A 129 15.04 -27.35 -5.39
N PRO A 130 15.49 -27.36 -6.65
CA PRO A 130 16.34 -26.28 -7.13
C PRO A 130 15.61 -24.97 -6.91
N SER A 131 16.32 -23.98 -6.34
CA SER A 131 15.81 -22.61 -6.30
C SER A 131 15.47 -22.23 -7.74
N SER A 132 14.23 -21.85 -8.03
CA SER A 132 13.88 -21.34 -9.37
C SER A 132 14.98 -20.38 -9.78
N PRO A 133 15.57 -20.50 -10.99
CA PRO A 133 16.32 -19.39 -11.54
C PRO A 133 15.43 -18.17 -11.38
N THR A 134 15.99 -17.11 -10.82
CA THR A 134 15.29 -15.97 -10.23
C THR A 134 14.63 -15.10 -11.32
N THR A 135 13.90 -15.72 -12.24
CA THR A 135 13.10 -15.10 -13.28
C THR A 135 11.70 -14.86 -12.70
N GLY A 136 11.59 -13.77 -11.95
CA GLY A 136 10.55 -12.78 -12.22
C GLY A 136 9.17 -12.95 -11.61
N TYR A 137 8.85 -13.99 -10.83
CA TYR A 137 7.58 -14.00 -10.08
C TYR A 137 7.75 -14.48 -8.64
N PRO A 138 7.57 -13.59 -7.64
CA PRO A 138 7.63 -13.99 -6.24
C PRO A 138 6.49 -14.97 -5.91
N PRO A 139 6.77 -16.01 -5.10
CA PRO A 139 5.76 -16.96 -4.66
C PRO A 139 4.66 -16.24 -3.86
N ASN A 140 3.44 -16.47 -4.32
CA ASN A 140 2.14 -16.19 -3.72
C ASN A 140 2.00 -15.06 -2.67
N SER A 141 1.45 -13.94 -3.18
CA SER A 141 0.43 -13.00 -2.65
C SER A 141 0.60 -12.28 -1.31
N THR A 142 1.49 -12.67 -0.39
CA THR A 142 1.62 -11.91 0.87
C THR A 142 2.54 -10.70 0.75
N GLY A 143 3.42 -10.66 -0.26
CA GLY A 143 4.33 -9.55 -0.52
C GLY A 143 5.52 -9.43 0.44
N PHE A 144 5.65 -10.33 1.41
CA PHE A 144 6.79 -10.35 2.34
C PHE A 144 7.87 -11.29 1.84
N CYS A 145 9.12 -10.79 1.82
CA CYS A 145 10.28 -11.61 1.53
C CYS A 145 10.91 -12.11 2.84
N PRO A 146 11.47 -13.33 2.87
CA PRO A 146 12.41 -13.68 3.92
C PRO A 146 13.55 -12.67 3.92
N ASN A 147 14.05 -12.29 5.11
CA ASN A 147 15.20 -11.38 5.26
C ASN A 147 16.49 -11.88 4.60
N THR A 148 16.55 -13.16 4.21
CA THR A 148 17.65 -13.77 3.47
C THR A 148 17.49 -13.68 1.95
N TYR A 149 16.38 -13.14 1.45
CA TYR A 149 16.17 -13.00 0.01
C TYR A 149 17.07 -11.90 -0.54
N THR A 150 17.92 -12.28 -1.51
CA THR A 150 18.78 -11.34 -2.23
C THR A 150 17.90 -10.37 -3.01
N GLY A 151 17.95 -9.09 -2.64
CA GLY A 151 17.08 -8.06 -3.21
C GLY A 151 15.83 -7.74 -2.38
N SER A 152 15.68 -8.27 -1.16
CA SER A 152 14.65 -7.77 -0.26
C SER A 152 14.85 -6.27 0.03
N VAL A 153 13.75 -5.52 0.06
CA VAL A 153 13.73 -4.09 0.32
C VAL A 153 13.23 -3.85 1.74
N LEU A 154 14.02 -3.14 2.54
CA LEU A 154 13.60 -2.70 3.87
C LEU A 154 12.67 -1.50 3.74
N VAL A 155 11.41 -1.68 4.11
CA VAL A 155 10.41 -0.61 4.14
C VAL A 155 10.14 -0.19 5.57
N GLU A 156 10.38 1.08 5.87
CA GLU A 156 10.11 1.68 7.19
C GLU A 156 8.88 2.58 7.12
N PHE A 157 7.82 2.19 7.81
CA PHE A 157 6.62 2.98 8.03
C PHE A 157 6.79 3.86 9.27
N VAL A 158 6.46 5.15 9.14
CA VAL A 158 6.60 6.14 10.23
C VAL A 158 5.30 6.95 10.34
N ALA A 159 4.54 6.72 11.41
CA ALA A 159 3.38 7.55 11.73
C ALA A 159 3.84 8.92 12.28
N ARG A 160 3.35 10.01 11.68
CA ARG A 160 3.60 11.39 12.10
C ARG A 160 2.31 12.04 12.63
N GLY A 161 2.46 13.13 13.38
CA GLY A 161 1.34 13.85 13.98
C GLY A 161 0.85 13.20 15.27
N ASP A 162 -0.34 13.55 15.71
CA ASP A 162 -0.92 13.03 16.97
C ASP A 162 -1.86 11.83 16.76
N ASP A 163 -2.26 11.59 15.51
CA ASP A 163 -3.16 10.51 15.14
C ASP A 163 -2.43 9.16 14.98
N TRP A 164 -3.19 8.09 15.20
CA TRP A 164 -2.75 6.70 15.05
C TRP A 164 -3.32 6.11 13.77
N GLY A 165 -2.45 5.59 12.91
CA GLY A 165 -2.87 4.96 11.67
C GLY A 165 -2.34 3.55 11.50
N ASN A 166 -3.18 2.69 10.96
CA ASN A 166 -2.82 1.31 10.64
C ASN A 166 -2.36 1.24 9.19
N VAL A 167 -1.43 0.33 8.91
CA VAL A 167 -0.96 0.06 7.55
C VAL A 167 -1.30 -1.37 7.17
N TRP A 168 -1.90 -1.49 5.99
CA TRP A 168 -2.27 -2.73 5.36
C TRP A 168 -1.47 -2.90 4.08
N ILE A 169 -0.86 -4.08 3.90
CA ILE A 169 -0.12 -4.44 2.68
C ILE A 169 -0.81 -5.65 2.07
N ASN A 170 -1.26 -5.52 0.83
CA ASN A 170 -1.96 -6.58 0.10
C ASN A 170 -3.16 -7.16 0.89
N GLY A 171 -3.87 -6.31 1.64
CA GLY A 171 -5.01 -6.70 2.48
C GLY A 171 -4.66 -7.27 3.85
N ARG A 172 -3.37 -7.39 4.21
CA ARG A 172 -2.91 -7.86 5.53
C ARG A 172 -2.45 -6.67 6.39
N GLU A 173 -2.91 -6.60 7.64
CA GLU A 173 -2.44 -5.59 8.60
C GLU A 173 -0.98 -5.88 8.99
N VAL A 174 -0.12 -4.88 8.87
CA VAL A 174 1.34 -5.02 9.10
C VAL A 174 1.84 -4.09 10.20
N PHE A 175 1.14 -2.98 10.38
CA PHE A 175 1.43 -1.98 11.38
C PHE A 175 0.12 -1.54 12.01
N GLN A 176 0.02 -1.75 13.31
CA GLN A 176 -1.04 -1.22 14.16
C GLN A 176 -0.33 -0.61 15.37
N PRO A 177 -0.18 0.71 15.45
CA PRO A 177 0.48 1.33 16.59
C PRO A 177 -0.42 1.16 17.82
N ARG A 178 -0.06 0.20 18.69
CA ARG A 178 -0.75 -0.03 19.97
C ARG A 178 -0.10 0.72 21.14
N THR A 179 1.04 1.35 20.90
CA THR A 179 1.87 2.03 21.90
C THR A 179 2.48 3.30 21.30
N PHE A 180 3.35 3.99 22.06
CA PHE A 180 4.15 5.12 21.58
C PHE A 180 5.12 4.77 20.43
N ASP A 181 5.26 3.49 20.06
CA ASP A 181 6.05 3.12 18.89
C ASP A 181 5.32 3.48 17.59
N ARG A 182 5.82 4.54 16.97
CA ARG A 182 5.30 5.10 15.72
C ARG A 182 6.08 4.63 14.50
N ARG A 183 6.93 3.61 14.64
CA ARG A 183 7.76 3.09 13.56
C ARG A 183 7.56 1.59 13.37
N LYS A 184 7.55 1.15 12.12
CA LYS A 184 7.50 -0.26 11.79
C LYS A 184 8.34 -0.55 10.56
N THR A 185 9.29 -1.47 10.70
CA THR A 185 10.08 -1.98 9.59
C THR A 185 9.54 -3.31 9.10
N VAL A 186 9.46 -3.49 7.79
CA VAL A 186 9.12 -4.75 7.13
C VAL A 186 10.07 -4.99 5.96
N TYR A 187 10.31 -6.26 5.63
CA TYR A 187 11.06 -6.63 4.43
C TYR A 187 10.06 -7.06 3.36
N LEU A 188 10.05 -6.34 2.24
CA LEU A 188 9.20 -6.64 1.10
C LEU A 188 10.05 -7.14 -0.06
N CYS A 189 9.45 -7.96 -0.91
CA CYS A 189 10.08 -8.35 -2.16
C CYS A 189 10.06 -7.16 -3.14
N PRO A 190 10.99 -7.09 -4.12
CA PRO A 190 10.82 -6.19 -5.24
C PRO A 190 9.49 -6.45 -5.97
N GLY A 191 8.82 -5.39 -6.39
CA GLY A 191 7.53 -5.42 -7.07
C GLY A 191 6.55 -4.35 -6.56
N ALA A 192 5.33 -4.43 -7.06
CA ALA A 192 4.24 -3.54 -6.67
C ALA A 192 3.40 -4.17 -5.54
N HIS A 193 3.18 -3.41 -4.47
CA HIS A 193 2.38 -3.82 -3.31
C HIS A 193 1.22 -2.85 -3.10
N ARG A 194 -0.01 -3.34 -2.90
CA ARG A 194 -1.13 -2.47 -2.53
C ARG A 194 -0.97 -2.06 -1.07
N ILE A 195 -0.97 -0.75 -0.80
CA ILE A 195 -0.88 -0.19 0.54
C ILE A 195 -2.16 0.58 0.84
N ILE A 196 -2.73 0.33 2.01
CA ILE A 196 -3.86 1.11 2.54
C ILE A 196 -3.47 1.58 3.92
N ILE A 197 -3.60 2.89 4.15
CA ILE A 197 -3.35 3.54 5.42
C ILE A 197 -4.69 4.03 5.96
N THR A 198 -5.06 3.56 7.14
CA THR A 198 -6.31 3.93 7.80
C THR A 198 -6.03 4.62 9.12
N GLY A 199 -7.05 5.26 9.70
CA GLY A 199 -7.05 5.60 11.13
C GLY A 199 -7.22 4.36 12.01
N ILE A 200 -7.73 4.59 13.22
CA ILE A 200 -8.01 3.53 14.20
C ILE A 200 -9.03 2.50 13.65
N THR A 201 -9.93 2.95 12.78
CA THR A 201 -10.93 2.11 12.13
C THR A 201 -10.64 1.95 10.65
N LYS A 202 -10.99 0.80 10.06
CA LYS A 202 -10.82 0.52 8.62
C LYS A 202 -11.63 1.46 7.71
N LEU A 203 -12.66 2.10 8.26
CA LEU A 203 -13.56 2.99 7.53
C LEU A 203 -12.92 4.37 7.29
N GLU A 204 -11.92 4.73 8.08
CA GLU A 204 -11.24 6.01 7.97
C GLU A 204 -9.97 5.85 7.13
N VAL A 205 -10.09 5.81 5.80
CA VAL A 205 -8.94 5.71 4.90
C VAL A 205 -8.26 7.07 4.80
N TRP A 206 -6.97 7.13 5.13
CA TRP A 206 -6.15 8.35 5.03
C TRP A 206 -5.42 8.42 3.69
N ALA A 207 -4.95 7.28 3.21
CA ALA A 207 -4.28 7.16 1.92
C ALA A 207 -4.35 5.72 1.41
N SER A 208 -4.42 5.57 0.10
CA SER A 208 -4.32 4.28 -0.58
C SER A 208 -3.54 4.44 -1.88
N GLY A 209 -2.85 3.38 -2.28
CA GLY A 209 -2.01 3.39 -3.46
C GLY A 209 -1.20 2.11 -3.62
N TYR A 210 -0.33 2.10 -4.62
CA TYR A 210 0.65 1.06 -4.84
C TYR A 210 2.05 1.54 -4.47
N LEU A 211 2.81 0.65 -3.84
CA LEU A 211 4.22 0.82 -3.54
C LEU A 211 5.04 -0.06 -4.51
N ASP A 212 5.64 0.56 -5.53
CA ASP A 212 6.56 -0.06 -6.48
C ASP A 212 8.00 0.04 -5.95
N ILE A 213 8.55 -1.09 -5.51
CA ILE A 213 9.86 -1.16 -4.84
C ILE A 213 10.80 -2.12 -5.54
N GLY A 214 12.11 -1.92 -5.37
CA GLY A 214 13.16 -2.73 -6.00
C GLY A 214 14.24 -1.92 -6.70
N ARG A 215 14.06 -0.60 -6.84
CA ARG A 215 15.09 0.31 -7.36
C ARG A 215 16.11 0.69 -6.29
N THR A 216 15.70 0.64 -5.03
CA THR A 216 16.53 0.92 -3.85
C THR A 216 16.34 -0.16 -2.80
N ASN A 217 17.32 -0.30 -1.90
CA ASN A 217 17.29 -1.30 -0.83
C ASN A 217 16.48 -0.86 0.40
N ILE A 218 16.22 0.44 0.53
CA ILE A 218 15.56 1.03 1.70
C ILE A 218 14.59 2.10 1.22
N VAL A 219 13.33 1.97 1.65
CA VAL A 219 12.29 2.98 1.41
C VAL A 219 11.66 3.35 2.74
N ARG A 220 11.51 4.65 3.00
CA ARG A 220 10.81 5.16 4.18
C ARG A 220 9.52 5.82 3.77
N ILE A 221 8.42 5.42 4.40
CA ILE A 221 7.07 5.92 4.18
C ILE A 221 6.61 6.60 5.46
N ALA A 222 6.62 7.92 5.46
CA ALA A 222 6.05 8.70 6.54
C ALA A 222 4.61 9.08 6.19
N PHE A 223 3.69 8.95 7.14
CA PHE A 223 2.28 9.25 6.89
C PHE A 223 1.61 9.93 8.08
N SER A 224 0.55 10.69 7.81
CA SER A 224 -0.32 11.27 8.84
C SER A 224 -1.68 11.61 8.23
N LYS A 225 -2.72 11.74 9.08
CA LYS A 225 -4.07 12.09 8.65
C LYS A 225 -4.14 13.35 7.78
N TYR A 226 -3.45 14.42 8.19
CA TYR A 226 -3.50 15.71 7.50
C TYR A 226 -2.33 15.96 6.54
N GLY A 227 -1.21 15.24 6.72
CA GLY A 227 0.00 15.40 5.91
C GLY A 227 0.13 14.41 4.74
N GLY A 228 -0.83 13.50 4.58
CA GLY A 228 -0.81 12.48 3.53
C GLY A 228 0.36 11.50 3.67
N VAL A 229 0.89 11.02 2.54
CA VAL A 229 2.03 10.10 2.46
C VAL A 229 3.24 10.84 1.90
N GLN A 230 4.39 10.67 2.56
CA GLN A 230 5.69 11.18 2.13
C GLN A 230 6.67 10.01 2.01
N VAL A 231 7.34 9.91 0.86
CA VAL A 231 8.30 8.84 0.58
C VAL A 231 9.72 9.38 0.54
N SER A 232 10.65 8.62 1.11
CA SER A 232 12.09 8.89 1.06
C SER A 232 12.86 7.62 0.69
N GLY A 233 14.05 7.79 0.11
CA GLY A 233 14.83 6.68 -0.48
C GLY A 233 14.54 6.52 -1.98
N ASP A 234 13.26 6.40 -2.35
CA ASP A 234 12.79 6.42 -3.74
C ASP A 234 11.51 7.26 -3.87
N PRO A 235 11.59 8.50 -4.39
CA PRO A 235 10.43 9.39 -4.49
C PRO A 235 9.37 8.91 -5.48
N TYR A 236 9.70 7.96 -6.37
CA TYR A 236 8.78 7.43 -7.38
C TYR A 236 8.16 6.09 -6.97
N ALA A 237 8.46 5.58 -5.78
CA ALA A 237 7.94 4.30 -5.33
C ALA A 237 6.44 4.35 -4.99
N TRP A 238 5.87 5.52 -4.71
CA TRP A 238 4.44 5.66 -4.36
C TRP A 238 3.60 6.10 -5.55
N LEU A 239 2.62 5.27 -5.89
CA LEU A 239 1.62 5.50 -6.91
C LEU A 239 0.27 5.64 -6.21
N ALA A 240 -0.15 6.87 -5.95
CA ALA A 240 -1.44 7.14 -5.29
C ALA A 240 -2.60 6.65 -6.17
N ASP A 241 -3.66 6.15 -5.53
CA ASP A 241 -4.92 5.87 -6.23
C ASP A 241 -5.52 7.18 -6.77
N ASP A 242 -6.19 7.11 -7.93
CA ASP A 242 -6.92 8.26 -8.48
C ASP A 242 -8.21 8.50 -7.68
N SER A 243 -8.67 9.75 -7.60
CA SER A 243 -9.91 10.09 -6.87
C SER A 243 -11.16 9.42 -7.43
N ASN A 244 -11.09 8.97 -8.69
CA ASN A 244 -12.18 8.28 -9.39
C ASN A 244 -11.98 6.75 -9.46
N ASP A 245 -10.96 6.20 -8.81
CA ASP A 245 -10.68 4.78 -8.88
C ASP A 245 -11.74 4.01 -8.08
N PRO A 246 -12.64 3.22 -8.71
CA PRO A 246 -13.83 2.67 -8.07
C PRO A 246 -13.52 1.47 -7.16
N PHE A 247 -12.29 1.33 -6.68
CA PHE A 247 -11.93 0.21 -5.83
C PHE A 247 -12.56 0.39 -4.46
N ASP A 248 -13.59 -0.42 -4.21
CA ASP A 248 -14.02 -0.74 -2.87
C ASP A 248 -12.81 -1.36 -2.15
N VAL A 249 -12.16 -0.53 -1.32
CA VAL A 249 -10.89 -0.80 -0.65
C VAL A 249 -10.94 -2.11 0.18
N TRP A 250 -12.15 -2.60 0.43
CA TRP A 250 -12.43 -3.74 1.28
C TRP A 250 -13.33 -4.83 0.65
N GLU A 251 -13.66 -4.79 -0.65
CA GLU A 251 -14.39 -5.89 -1.32
C GLU A 251 -13.49 -7.11 -1.54
N ARG A 252 -13.25 -7.89 -0.48
CA ARG A 252 -12.83 -9.30 -0.56
C ARG A 252 -13.38 -10.10 0.60
#